data_AF-A0AAD7MRM6-F1
#
_entry.id   AF-A0AAD7MRM6-F1
#
_cell.length_a   1.000
_cell.length_b   1.000
_cell.length_c   1.000
_cell.angle_alpha   90.00
_cell.angle_beta   90.00
_cell.angle_gamma   90.00
#
_symmetry.space_group_name_H-M   'P 1'
#
loop_
_entity.id
_entity.type
_entity.pdbx_description
1 polymer ?
#
loop_
_entity_poly.entity_id
_entity_poly.type
_entity_poly.pdbx_seq_one_letter_code
_entity_poly.pdbx_strand_id
1 'polypeptide(L)'
;DLEEQVADAHESNFHHDAVSVPKHANPFSGEAVQVFEDALEQVCAANILPAGYGLLEDEWDDGTYPSFEILKSGQRGRKELRIALPDFIWRPRAILWGQALDVLNQVNYIYCT
;
A
#
# COMPACT_ATOMS: atom_id res chain seq x y z
N ASP A 1 -32.39 20.62 -5.67
CA ASP A 1 -31.91 20.35 -7.02
C ASP A 1 -30.78 19.34 -6.91
N LEU A 2 -30.92 18.15 -7.52
CA LEU A 2 -29.96 17.04 -7.34
C LEU A 2 -28.68 17.27 -8.15
N GLU A 3 -28.75 18.09 -9.21
CA GLU A 3 -27.63 18.39 -10.08
C GLU A 3 -26.67 19.39 -9.41
N GLU A 4 -27.21 20.36 -8.68
CA GLU A 4 -26.45 21.35 -7.90
C GLU A 4 -25.66 20.70 -6.74
N GLN A 5 -26.26 19.72 -6.05
CA GLN A 5 -25.58 18.98 -4.96
C GLN A 5 -24.45 18.07 -5.45
N VAL A 6 -24.55 17.53 -6.67
CA VAL A 6 -23.48 16.72 -7.27
C VAL A 6 -22.34 17.62 -7.77
N ALA A 7 -22.65 18.80 -8.30
CA ALA A 7 -21.64 19.77 -8.70
C ALA A 7 -20.79 20.23 -7.50
N ASP A 8 -21.44 20.66 -6.41
CA ASP A 8 -20.76 21.13 -5.20
C ASP A 8 -19.90 20.03 -4.53
N ALA A 9 -20.36 18.77 -4.53
CA ALA A 9 -19.61 17.66 -3.93
C ALA A 9 -18.40 17.21 -4.78
N HIS A 10 -18.41 17.49 -6.07
CA HIS A 10 -17.34 17.11 -6.99
C HIS A 10 -16.26 18.21 -7.09
N GLU A 11 -16.65 19.48 -7.03
CA GLU A 11 -15.74 20.61 -7.26
C GLU A 11 -14.52 20.60 -6.32
N SER A 12 -14.68 20.26 -5.04
CA SER A 12 -13.54 20.18 -4.10
C SER A 12 -12.61 18.99 -4.34
N ASN A 13 -13.09 17.92 -4.98
CA ASN A 13 -12.33 16.67 -5.17
C ASN A 13 -11.50 16.66 -6.47
N PHE A 14 -11.85 17.50 -7.45
CA PHE A 14 -11.10 17.63 -8.72
C PHE A 14 -10.15 18.84 -8.75
N HIS A 15 -10.32 19.80 -7.85
CA HIS A 15 -9.52 21.02 -7.77
C HIS A 15 -8.56 21.03 -6.57
N HIS A 16 -8.00 19.89 -6.19
CA HIS A 16 -6.84 19.94 -5.30
C HIS A 16 -5.64 20.46 -6.10
N ASP A 17 -4.85 21.35 -5.50
CA ASP A 17 -3.58 21.75 -6.09
C ASP A 17 -2.75 20.50 -6.41
N ALA A 18 -2.03 20.54 -7.53
CA ALA A 18 -1.21 19.41 -7.95
C ALA A 18 -0.27 19.03 -6.79
N VAL A 19 -0.33 17.76 -6.37
CA VAL A 19 0.55 17.24 -5.32
C VAL A 19 1.98 17.46 -5.81
N SER A 20 2.81 18.10 -4.98
CA SER A 20 4.22 18.34 -5.33
C SER A 20 4.88 16.99 -5.57
N VAL A 21 5.19 16.72 -6.84
CA VAL A 21 5.84 15.47 -7.23
C VAL A 21 7.24 15.48 -6.61
N PRO A 22 7.64 14.42 -5.90
CA PRO A 22 9.00 14.29 -5.39
C PRO A 22 10.02 14.52 -6.51
N LYS A 23 10.99 15.40 -6.26
CA LYS A 23 12.02 15.76 -7.25
C LYS A 23 12.98 14.61 -7.55
N HIS A 24 13.07 13.63 -6.65
CA HIS A 24 13.96 12.48 -6.77
C HIS A 24 13.17 11.25 -7.17
N ALA A 25 13.68 10.51 -8.16
CA ALA A 25 13.10 9.23 -8.60
C ALA A 25 13.32 8.09 -7.59
N ASN A 26 14.27 8.27 -6.66
CA ASN A 26 14.62 7.32 -5.61
C ASN A 26 14.43 8.02 -4.26
N PRO A 27 13.73 7.43 -3.29
CA PRO A 27 13.61 7.98 -1.94
C PRO A 27 14.95 8.04 -1.19
N PHE A 28 15.95 7.27 -1.62
CA PHE A 28 17.26 7.21 -1.00
C PHE A 28 18.29 8.10 -1.70
N SER A 29 19.17 8.72 -0.92
CA SER A 29 20.38 9.40 -1.41
C SER A 29 21.64 8.72 -0.86
N GLY A 30 22.66 8.54 -1.71
CA GLY A 30 23.95 7.99 -1.27
C GLY A 30 23.90 6.50 -0.92
N GLU A 31 24.56 6.12 0.19
CA GLU A 31 24.72 4.72 0.62
C GLU A 31 23.44 4.07 1.19
N ALA A 32 22.39 4.86 1.43
CA ALA A 32 21.14 4.38 2.02
C ALA A 32 20.42 3.31 1.18
N VAL A 33 20.65 3.28 -0.15
CA VAL A 33 20.13 2.21 -1.02
C VAL A 33 20.71 0.85 -0.64
N GLN A 34 22.02 0.77 -0.41
CA GLN A 34 22.67 -0.49 -0.04
C GLN A 34 22.19 -0.97 1.34
N VAL A 35 22.04 -0.03 2.28
CA VAL A 35 21.51 -0.33 3.62
C VAL A 35 20.08 -0.87 3.54
N PHE A 36 19.24 -0.29 2.68
CA PHE A 36 17.89 -0.78 2.43
C PHE A 36 17.90 -2.20 1.85
N GLU A 37 18.70 -2.46 0.82
CA GLU A 37 18.79 -3.76 0.16
C GLU A 37 19.29 -4.85 1.13
N ASP A 38 20.36 -4.58 1.87
CA ASP A 38 20.95 -5.53 2.83
C ASP A 38 19.99 -5.80 4.00
N ALA A 39 19.27 -4.78 4.49
CA ALA A 39 18.29 -4.94 5.56
C ALA A 39 17.05 -5.71 5.08
N LEU A 40 16.58 -5.43 3.86
CA LEU A 40 15.46 -6.15 3.27
C LEU A 40 15.80 -7.63 3.07
N GLU A 41 17.01 -7.96 2.61
CA GLU A 41 17.46 -9.35 2.49
C GLU A 41 17.42 -10.08 3.84
N GLN A 42 17.91 -9.44 4.90
CA GLN A 42 17.90 -10.00 6.25
C GLN A 42 16.48 -10.22 6.79
N VAL A 43 15.60 -9.24 6.61
CA VAL A 43 14.18 -9.31 7.04
C VAL A 43 13.45 -10.42 6.28
N CYS A 44 13.67 -10.53 4.96
CA CYS A 44 13.13 -11.61 4.13
C CYS A 44 13.63 -12.99 4.61
N ALA A 45 14.93 -13.14 4.81
CA ALA A 45 15.55 -14.40 5.23
C ALA A 45 15.07 -14.85 6.62
N ALA A 46 14.81 -13.90 7.51
CA ALA A 46 14.28 -14.15 8.85
C ALA A 46 12.75 -14.38 8.88
N ASN A 47 12.04 -14.22 7.75
CA ASN A 47 10.57 -14.28 7.66
C ASN A 47 9.87 -13.36 8.68
N ILE A 48 10.42 -12.17 8.91
CA ILE A 48 9.82 -11.20 9.84
C ILE A 48 8.57 -10.60 9.19
N LEU A 49 7.44 -10.63 9.90
CA LEU A 49 6.19 -10.01 9.47
C LEU A 49 6.00 -8.70 10.25
N PRO A 50 6.12 -7.53 9.60
CA PRO A 50 5.90 -6.26 10.30
C PRO A 50 4.42 -6.04 10.60
N ALA A 51 4.14 -5.47 11.77
CA ALA A 51 2.80 -5.09 12.19
C ALA A 51 2.37 -3.76 11.55
N GLY A 52 1.06 -3.55 11.44
CA GLY A 52 0.43 -2.39 10.82
C GLY A 52 0.22 -2.51 9.31
N TYR A 53 0.54 -3.65 8.70
CA TYR A 53 0.50 -3.86 7.25
C TYR A 53 -0.55 -4.89 6.78
N GLY A 54 -1.34 -5.46 7.69
CA GLY A 54 -2.35 -6.47 7.36
C GLY A 54 -1.73 -7.82 6.99
N LEU A 55 -0.58 -8.15 7.59
CA LEU A 55 0.17 -9.39 7.33
C LEU A 55 -0.01 -10.43 8.44
N LEU A 56 -0.38 -9.98 9.64
CA LEU A 56 -0.56 -10.83 10.80
C LEU A 56 -2.02 -11.30 10.90
N GLU A 57 -2.23 -12.50 11.43
CA GLU A 57 -3.56 -13.12 11.52
C GLU A 57 -4.53 -12.30 12.38
N ASP A 58 -4.03 -11.59 13.39
CA ASP A 58 -4.80 -10.71 14.28
C ASP A 58 -5.19 -9.37 13.62
N GLU A 59 -4.62 -9.05 12.47
CA GLU A 59 -4.98 -7.87 11.66
C GLU A 59 -6.06 -8.19 10.62
N TRP A 60 -6.43 -9.46 10.46
CA TRP A 60 -7.41 -9.90 9.46
C TRP A 60 -8.82 -9.95 10.05
N ASP A 61 -9.79 -9.42 9.30
CA ASP A 61 -11.18 -9.28 9.76
C ASP A 61 -11.85 -10.59 10.21
N ASP A 62 -11.49 -11.71 9.57
CA ASP A 62 -12.05 -13.05 9.86
C ASP A 62 -11.00 -14.07 10.32
N GLY A 63 -9.79 -13.60 10.65
CA GLY A 63 -8.66 -14.45 11.02
C GLY A 63 -8.11 -15.30 9.86
N THR A 64 -8.53 -15.04 8.62
CA THR A 64 -8.00 -15.70 7.42
C THR A 64 -7.49 -14.69 6.40
N TYR A 65 -6.49 -15.10 5.62
CA TYR A 65 -5.95 -14.23 4.58
C TYR A 65 -7.02 -14.04 3.48
N PRO A 66 -7.24 -12.81 2.97
CA PRO A 66 -8.28 -12.55 1.99
C PRO A 66 -8.10 -13.37 0.70
N SER A 67 -9.04 -14.27 0.43
CA SER A 67 -9.02 -15.13 -0.76
C SER A 67 -9.71 -14.51 -1.98
N PHE A 68 -10.39 -13.38 -1.80
CA PHE A 68 -11.02 -12.61 -2.87
C PHE A 68 -11.21 -11.15 -2.46
N GLU A 69 -11.29 -10.28 -3.46
CA GLU A 69 -11.65 -8.88 -3.30
C GLU A 69 -12.85 -8.56 -4.18
N ILE A 70 -13.73 -7.68 -3.70
CA ILE A 70 -14.91 -7.22 -4.45
C ILE A 70 -14.70 -5.76 -4.84
N LEU A 71 -14.41 -5.55 -6.13
CA LEU A 71 -14.31 -4.20 -6.69
C LEU A 71 -15.69 -3.72 -7.15
N LYS A 72 -16.11 -2.57 -6.63
CA LYS A 72 -17.29 -1.87 -7.14
C LYS A 72 -16.93 -1.18 -8.45
N SER A 73 -17.74 -1.39 -9.48
CA SER A 73 -17.52 -0.88 -10.84
C SER A 73 -18.76 -0.20 -11.42
N GLY A 74 -18.53 0.67 -12.41
CA GLY A 74 -19.55 1.46 -13.10
C GLY A 74 -19.90 2.79 -12.42
N GLN A 75 -20.64 3.65 -13.13
CA GLN A 75 -20.94 5.05 -12.74
C GLN A 75 -21.58 5.24 -11.35
N ARG A 76 -22.12 4.19 -10.72
CA ARG A 76 -22.73 4.24 -9.39
C ARG A 76 -22.32 3.08 -8.47
N GLY A 77 -21.24 2.37 -8.80
CA GLY A 77 -20.76 1.21 -8.02
C GLY A 77 -21.76 0.05 -7.93
N ARG A 78 -22.74 -0.01 -8.84
CA ARG A 78 -23.83 -1.01 -8.81
C ARG A 78 -23.42 -2.37 -9.35
N LYS A 79 -22.28 -2.47 -10.02
CA LYS A 79 -21.74 -3.73 -10.52
C LYS A 79 -20.57 -4.13 -9.64
N GLU A 80 -20.58 -5.37 -9.19
CA GLU A 80 -19.49 -5.91 -8.40
C GLU A 80 -18.67 -6.86 -9.26
N LEU A 81 -17.35 -6.67 -9.24
CA LEU A 81 -16.39 -7.56 -9.82
C LEU A 81 -15.68 -8.30 -8.70
N ARG A 82 -15.92 -9.60 -8.60
CA ARG A 82 -15.22 -10.46 -7.65
C ARG A 82 -13.91 -10.94 -8.29
N ILE A 83 -12.79 -10.60 -7.67
CA ILE A 83 -11.45 -11.00 -8.07
C ILE A 83 -10.97 -12.06 -7.09
N ALA A 84 -10.55 -13.21 -7.60
CA ALA A 84 -9.89 -14.21 -6.77
C ALA A 84 -8.48 -13.74 -6.42
N LEU A 85 -8.10 -13.89 -5.15
CA LEU A 85 -6.77 -13.63 -4.64
C LEU A 85 -6.17 -14.94 -4.13
N PRO A 86 -5.60 -15.81 -5.00
CA PRO A 86 -4.98 -17.03 -4.54
C PRO A 86 -3.79 -16.73 -3.60
N ASP A 87 -3.87 -17.25 -2.39
CA ASP A 87 -2.89 -16.99 -1.32
C ASP A 87 -1.45 -17.31 -1.77
N PHE A 88 -1.24 -18.40 -2.52
CA PHE A 88 0.09 -18.79 -2.99
C PHE A 88 0.74 -17.78 -3.95
N ILE A 89 -0.03 -16.88 -4.55
CA ILE A 89 0.46 -15.79 -5.40
C ILE A 89 0.55 -14.49 -4.59
N TRP A 90 -0.53 -14.14 -3.90
CA TRP A 90 -0.68 -12.81 -3.32
C TRP A 90 -0.05 -12.69 -1.94
N ARG A 91 -0.11 -13.73 -1.11
CA ARG A 91 0.44 -13.68 0.24
C ARG A 91 1.97 -13.48 0.25
N PRO A 92 2.78 -14.22 -0.55
CA PRO A 92 4.21 -13.95 -0.62
C PRO A 92 4.54 -12.53 -1.09
N ARG A 93 3.73 -11.98 -2.01
CA ARG A 93 3.90 -10.61 -2.51
C ARG A 93 3.55 -9.55 -1.48
N ALA A 94 2.45 -9.76 -0.75
CA ALA A 94 2.04 -8.86 0.34
C ALA A 94 3.12 -8.84 1.44
N ILE A 95 3.65 -10.01 1.81
CA ILE A 95 4.75 -10.12 2.78
C ILE A 95 5.96 -9.32 2.31
N LEU A 96 6.45 -9.58 1.09
CA LEU A 96 7.61 -8.86 0.56
C LEU A 96 7.37 -7.35 0.50
N TRP A 97 6.17 -6.94 0.08
CA TRP A 97 5.80 -5.53 0.00
C TRP A 97 5.78 -4.86 1.39
N GLY A 98 5.16 -5.49 2.39
CA GLY A 98 5.13 -4.95 3.75
C GLY A 98 6.51 -4.93 4.39
N GLN A 99 7.33 -5.97 4.20
CA GLN A 99 8.74 -5.99 4.62
C GLN A 99 9.53 -4.84 3.99
N ALA A 100 9.43 -4.65 2.67
CA ALA A 100 10.10 -3.57 1.98
C ALA A 100 9.62 -2.19 2.46
N LEU A 101 8.32 -2.00 2.68
CA LEU A 101 7.78 -0.73 3.14
C LEU A 101 8.22 -0.41 4.57
N ASP A 102 8.26 -1.39 5.45
CA ASP A 102 8.76 -1.22 6.82
C ASP A 102 10.23 -0.83 6.85
N VAL A 103 11.09 -1.58 6.12
CA VAL A 103 12.51 -1.26 6.01
C VAL A 103 12.73 0.13 5.39
N LEU A 104 11.97 0.48 4.34
CA LEU A 104 12.02 1.81 3.72
C LEU A 104 11.71 2.90 4.75
N ASN A 105 10.68 2.72 5.56
CA ASN A 105 10.31 3.67 6.61
C ASN A 105 11.43 3.80 7.65
N GLN A 106 11.99 2.68 8.13
CA GLN A 106 13.09 2.71 9.10
C GLN A 106 14.34 3.41 8.56
N VAL A 107 14.73 3.12 7.32
CA VAL A 107 15.88 3.77 6.67
C VAL A 107 15.62 5.27 6.48
N ASN A 108 14.42 5.66 6.03
CA ASN A 108 14.07 7.07 5.90
C ASN A 108 14.11 7.81 7.24
N TYR A 109 13.63 7.21 8.33
CA TYR A 109 13.74 7.80 9.67
C TYR A 109 15.19 8.05 10.08
N ILE A 110 16.10 7.13 9.76
CA ILE A 110 17.52 7.21 10.13
C ILE A 110 18.30 8.24 9.30
N TYR A 111 18.03 8.34 7.98
CA TYR A 111 18.85 9.11 7.05
C TYR A 111 18.25 10.46 6.62
N CYS A 112 16.98 10.76 6.94
CA CYS A 112 16.29 11.98 6.50
C CYS A 112 15.71 12.83 7.65
N THR A 113 16.21 12.68 8.88
CA THR A 113 16.03 13.68 9.97
C THR A 113 17.28 14.53 10.15
#